data_AF-B6QBX0-F1
#
_entry.id   AF-B6QBX0-F1
#
_cell.length_a   1.000
_cell.length_b   1.000
_cell.length_c   1.000
_cell.angle_alpha   90.00
_cell.angle_beta   90.00
_cell.angle_gamma   90.00
#
_symmetry.space_group_name_H-M   'P 1'
#
loop_
_entity.id
_entity.type
_entity.pdbx_description
1 polymer ?
#
loop_
_entity_poly.entity_id
_entity_poly.type
_entity_poly.pdbx_seq_one_letter_code
_entity_poly.pdbx_strand_id
1 'polypeptide(L)'
;MSPDMTGTDMSLVAIERSITHLIGSKDIATALCVDGSSLTNLRFLNHFVNGSTASILNPKIKVVMQTGLIRSAFMSAHLMHAILAAACLHLNRMQPGNKTRELREIYHFQRAIQLYQTELTRTNTKNVNTETTASLIGSCLLLAINDFCPAGFKSEHSWVFTSNPADLNWLALQGGLRCILQITRPFLGASIWGPAFQEAHNELKSFQEEQPGRSGLHFELADLCCIGDFTTAETNPYHWSVQLLSRMLTLKPYNRPENYSAFVSWMGQIRPEFITLLRAKDERALLIFSWWMALMCALSSFQVWIYGRIIPECKAICQYLESTSTDPHILRLMEWPARACGFYDFTPETFEDVTFGSPPNFHRQHCAGFFGC
;
A
#
# COMPACT_ATOMS: atom_id res chain seq x y z
N MET A 1 16.95 -16.96 44.13
CA MET A 1 16.25 -16.07 43.17
C MET A 1 17.27 -15.04 42.71
N SER A 2 17.60 -15.03 41.41
CA SER A 2 18.67 -14.18 40.87
C SER A 2 18.19 -12.72 40.74
N PRO A 3 18.99 -11.71 41.16
CA PRO A 3 18.62 -10.29 41.10
C PRO A 3 18.31 -9.76 39.68
N ASP A 4 18.83 -10.42 38.63
CA ASP A 4 18.58 -10.06 37.22
C ASP A 4 17.14 -10.32 36.76
N MET A 5 16.49 -11.33 37.34
CA MET A 5 15.09 -11.66 37.01
C MET A 5 14.14 -10.59 37.56
N THR A 6 14.39 -10.14 38.79
CA THR A 6 13.58 -9.08 39.44
C THR A 6 13.74 -7.71 38.78
N GLY A 7 14.93 -7.39 38.27
CA GLY A 7 15.16 -6.13 37.54
C GLY A 7 14.44 -6.07 36.19
N THR A 8 14.43 -7.21 35.48
CA THR A 8 13.77 -7.35 34.17
C THR A 8 12.25 -7.31 34.32
N ASP A 9 11.69 -8.00 35.33
CA ASP A 9 10.25 -7.98 35.61
C ASP A 9 9.76 -6.57 36.01
N MET A 10 10.53 -5.81 36.80
CA MET A 10 10.17 -4.43 37.13
C MET A 10 10.21 -3.49 35.91
N SER A 11 11.13 -3.71 34.97
CA SER A 11 11.20 -2.95 33.72
C SER A 11 10.00 -3.22 32.82
N LEU A 12 9.59 -4.49 32.69
CA LEU A 12 8.41 -4.88 31.90
C LEU A 12 7.12 -4.29 32.49
N VAL A 13 6.95 -4.35 33.81
CA VAL A 13 5.79 -3.74 34.50
C VAL A 13 5.76 -2.22 34.33
N ALA A 14 6.91 -1.54 34.34
CA ALA A 14 6.97 -0.11 34.10
C ALA A 14 6.54 0.26 32.67
N ILE A 15 7.04 -0.46 31.66
CA ILE A 15 6.64 -0.28 30.25
C ILE A 15 5.13 -0.51 30.09
N GLU A 16 4.61 -1.56 30.71
CA GLU A 16 3.20 -1.91 30.65
C GLU A 16 2.30 -0.84 31.28
N ARG A 17 2.71 -0.28 32.42
CA ARG A 17 2.01 0.85 33.05
C ARG A 17 2.03 2.09 32.15
N SER A 18 3.14 2.38 31.49
CA SER A 18 3.22 3.48 30.52
C SER A 18 2.27 3.28 29.34
N ILE A 19 2.21 2.07 28.77
CA ILE A 19 1.26 1.74 27.70
C ILE A 19 -0.18 1.95 28.19
N THR A 20 -0.52 1.40 29.36
CA THR A 20 -1.87 1.45 29.95
C THR A 20 -2.31 2.89 30.23
N HIS A 21 -1.41 3.71 30.78
CA HIS A 21 -1.66 5.12 31.03
C HIS A 21 -1.89 5.88 29.72
N LEU A 22 -1.08 5.62 28.69
CA LEU A 22 -1.17 6.31 27.39
C LEU A 22 -2.46 6.00 26.63
N ILE A 23 -2.89 4.74 26.60
CA ILE A 23 -4.06 4.31 25.80
C ILE A 23 -5.40 4.49 26.51
N GLY A 24 -5.39 4.75 27.82
CA GLY A 24 -6.58 4.99 28.63
C GLY A 24 -7.45 3.73 28.83
N SER A 25 -7.37 3.13 30.01
CA SER A 25 -8.11 1.89 30.32
C SER A 25 -9.59 2.08 30.71
N LYS A 26 -10.13 3.31 30.67
CA LYS A 26 -11.45 3.61 31.29
C LYS A 26 -12.66 3.02 30.54
N ASP A 27 -12.53 2.67 29.27
CA ASP A 27 -13.65 2.09 28.49
C ASP A 27 -13.62 0.55 28.41
N ILE A 28 -12.60 -0.09 28.99
CA ILE A 28 -12.43 -1.55 28.91
C ILE A 28 -13.29 -2.29 29.94
N ALA A 29 -13.62 -1.64 31.07
CA ALA A 29 -14.33 -2.27 32.18
C ALA A 29 -15.78 -2.67 31.86
N THR A 30 -16.40 -2.08 30.83
CA THR A 30 -17.80 -2.35 30.46
C THR A 30 -17.97 -3.23 29.23
N ALA A 31 -16.91 -3.53 28.45
CA ALA A 31 -17.06 -4.28 27.19
C ALA A 31 -16.48 -5.70 27.20
N LEU A 32 -15.48 -6.02 28.04
CA LEU A 32 -14.82 -7.34 27.98
C LEU A 32 -14.37 -7.82 29.37
N CYS A 33 -15.33 -8.22 30.21
CA CYS A 33 -15.04 -9.14 31.32
C CYS A 33 -14.75 -10.54 30.75
N VAL A 34 -13.50 -10.82 30.39
CA VAL A 34 -12.95 -12.18 30.33
C VAL A 34 -11.47 -12.10 30.70
N ASP A 35 -11.09 -12.83 31.75
CA ASP A 35 -9.74 -13.00 32.28
C ASP A 35 -8.64 -13.05 31.20
N GLY A 36 -7.58 -12.24 31.33
CA GLY A 36 -6.45 -12.29 30.38
C GLY A 36 -5.41 -11.17 30.46
N SER A 37 -4.68 -11.10 31.58
CA SER A 37 -3.40 -10.41 31.86
C SER A 37 -3.14 -8.99 31.32
N SER A 38 -2.83 -8.11 32.28
CA SER A 38 -2.05 -6.86 32.18
C SER A 38 -1.07 -6.78 30.98
N LEU A 39 -0.39 -7.89 30.67
CA LEU A 39 0.69 -7.97 29.67
C LEU A 39 0.25 -8.03 28.20
N THR A 40 -1.05 -8.05 27.87
CA THR A 40 -1.50 -8.35 26.49
C THR A 40 -1.02 -7.32 25.45
N ASN A 41 -1.07 -6.02 25.78
CA ASN A 41 -0.58 -4.98 24.87
C ASN A 41 0.93 -5.00 24.74
N LEU A 42 1.65 -5.38 25.81
CA LEU A 42 3.09 -5.56 25.76
C LEU A 42 3.48 -6.71 24.82
N ARG A 43 2.70 -7.81 24.80
CA ARG A 43 2.90 -8.91 23.84
C ARG A 43 2.70 -8.47 22.40
N PHE A 44 1.71 -7.63 22.12
CA PHE A 44 1.52 -7.06 20.78
C PHE A 44 2.62 -6.09 20.39
N LEU A 45 3.07 -5.22 21.31
CA LEU A 45 4.21 -4.34 21.07
C LEU A 45 5.49 -5.15 20.79
N ASN A 46 5.76 -6.18 21.58
CA ASN A 46 6.88 -7.09 21.36
C ASN A 46 6.77 -7.81 20.02
N HIS A 47 5.56 -8.26 19.65
CA HIS A 47 5.31 -8.87 18.34
C HIS A 47 5.51 -7.87 17.20
N PHE A 48 5.14 -6.60 17.38
CA PHE A 48 5.40 -5.59 16.37
C PHE A 48 6.91 -5.47 16.10
N VAL A 49 7.70 -5.30 17.15
CA VAL A 49 9.16 -5.11 17.05
C VAL A 49 9.87 -6.34 16.47
N ASN A 50 9.50 -7.54 16.89
CA ASN A 50 10.24 -8.76 16.52
C ASN A 50 9.62 -9.54 15.36
N GLY A 51 8.30 -9.43 15.17
CA GLY A 51 7.54 -10.16 14.17
C GLY A 51 7.07 -9.27 13.03
N SER A 52 6.23 -8.27 13.31
CA SER A 52 5.62 -7.44 12.25
C SER A 52 6.64 -6.64 11.45
N THR A 53 7.64 -6.03 12.08
CA THR A 53 8.68 -5.30 11.34
C THR A 53 9.63 -6.22 10.59
N ALA A 54 9.68 -7.51 10.90
CA ALA A 54 10.54 -8.46 10.21
C ALA A 54 10.15 -8.63 8.73
N SER A 55 8.86 -8.43 8.40
CA SER A 55 8.33 -8.46 7.04
C SER A 55 8.57 -7.17 6.25
N ILE A 56 9.15 -6.13 6.84
CA ILE A 56 9.46 -4.89 6.11
C ILE A 56 10.73 -5.10 5.27
N LEU A 57 10.60 -4.96 3.95
CA LEU A 57 11.71 -5.19 3.01
C LEU A 57 12.75 -4.07 3.01
N ASN A 58 12.32 -2.81 3.11
CA ASN A 58 13.27 -1.69 3.13
C ASN A 58 14.03 -1.67 4.48
N PRO A 59 15.36 -1.88 4.49
CA PRO A 59 16.11 -2.02 5.73
C PRO A 59 16.09 -0.76 6.61
N LYS A 60 16.12 0.43 6.01
CA LYS A 60 16.08 1.69 6.79
C LYS A 60 14.71 1.91 7.40
N ILE A 61 13.64 1.69 6.64
CA ILE A 61 12.27 1.76 7.17
C ILE A 61 12.08 0.73 8.30
N LYS A 62 12.60 -0.48 8.14
CA LYS A 62 12.58 -1.52 9.18
C LYS A 62 13.25 -1.04 10.46
N VAL A 63 14.47 -0.51 10.38
CA VAL A 63 15.20 0.02 11.54
C VAL A 63 14.44 1.15 12.22
N VAL A 64 13.86 2.08 11.44
CA VAL A 64 13.03 3.17 11.97
C VAL A 64 11.83 2.63 12.73
N MET A 65 11.11 1.64 12.16
CA MET A 65 9.95 1.02 12.80
C MET A 65 10.31 0.25 14.07
N GLN A 66 11.47 -0.41 14.11
CA GLN A 66 11.93 -1.18 15.27
C GLN A 66 12.42 -0.33 16.45
N THR A 67 12.87 0.90 16.18
CA THR A 67 13.56 1.73 17.19
C THR A 67 12.91 3.08 17.36
N GLY A 68 13.14 4.01 16.43
CA GLY A 68 12.67 5.39 16.50
C GLY A 68 11.16 5.48 16.67
N LEU A 69 10.41 4.67 15.92
CA LEU A 69 8.95 4.69 15.94
C LEU A 69 8.39 4.23 17.29
N ILE A 70 9.01 3.22 17.92
CA ILE A 70 8.61 2.74 19.25
C ILE A 70 8.80 3.82 20.30
N ARG A 71 9.92 4.56 20.24
CA ARG A 71 10.16 5.69 21.16
C ARG A 71 9.10 6.77 20.99
N SER A 72 8.79 7.15 19.75
CA SER A 72 7.72 8.11 19.46
C SER A 72 6.34 7.62 19.92
N ALA A 73 6.08 6.31 19.90
CA ALA A 73 4.81 5.75 20.32
C ALA A 73 4.51 5.99 21.80
N PHE A 74 5.52 6.00 22.68
CA PHE A 74 5.31 6.31 24.10
C PHE A 74 4.88 7.76 24.36
N MET A 75 5.00 8.63 23.37
CA MET A 75 4.60 10.05 23.43
C MET A 75 3.34 10.34 22.62
N SER A 76 2.81 9.37 21.87
CA SER A 76 1.68 9.55 20.97
C SER A 76 0.69 8.39 21.10
N ALA A 77 -0.49 8.68 21.65
CA ALA A 77 -1.53 7.68 21.83
C ALA A 77 -2.05 7.12 20.49
N HIS A 78 -2.27 7.97 19.48
CA HIS A 78 -2.72 7.52 18.16
C HIS A 78 -1.71 6.56 17.51
N LEU A 79 -0.41 6.85 17.64
CA LEU A 79 0.64 5.98 17.12
C LEU A 79 0.73 4.66 17.89
N MET A 80 0.66 4.69 19.22
CA MET A 80 0.66 3.47 20.04
C MET A 80 -0.52 2.55 19.65
N HIS A 81 -1.73 3.11 19.51
CA HIS A 81 -2.87 2.34 19.02
C HIS A 81 -2.64 1.79 17.60
N ALA A 82 -2.05 2.57 16.68
CA ALA A 82 -1.75 2.10 15.33
C ALA A 82 -0.75 0.93 15.31
N ILE A 83 0.29 0.97 16.17
CA ILE A 83 1.26 -0.12 16.34
C ILE A 83 0.59 -1.38 16.86
N LEU A 84 -0.24 -1.26 17.91
CA LEU A 84 -0.95 -2.40 18.49
C LEU A 84 -1.95 -3.00 17.50
N ALA A 85 -2.66 -2.16 16.73
CA ALA A 85 -3.56 -2.60 15.66
C ALA A 85 -2.79 -3.37 14.57
N ALA A 86 -1.67 -2.83 14.09
CA ALA A 86 -0.84 -3.48 13.08
C ALA A 86 -0.24 -4.82 13.58
N ALA A 87 0.12 -4.91 14.85
CA ALA A 87 0.57 -6.16 15.47
C ALA A 87 -0.53 -7.22 15.53
N CYS A 88 -1.72 -6.84 15.98
CA CYS A 88 -2.90 -7.71 16.01
C CYS A 88 -3.26 -8.18 14.61
N LEU A 89 -3.30 -7.27 13.63
CA LEU A 89 -3.56 -7.58 12.24
C LEU A 89 -2.56 -8.60 11.71
N HIS A 90 -1.25 -8.35 11.90
CA HIS A 90 -0.21 -9.26 11.44
C HIS A 90 -0.39 -10.66 12.06
N LEU A 91 -0.65 -10.74 13.37
CA LEU A 91 -0.94 -12.03 14.04
C LEU A 91 -2.22 -12.70 13.52
N ASN A 92 -3.29 -11.94 13.27
CA ASN A 92 -4.55 -12.48 12.74
C ASN A 92 -4.40 -13.02 11.32
N ARG A 93 -3.51 -12.45 10.51
CA ARG A 93 -3.21 -12.98 9.17
C ARG A 93 -2.28 -14.19 9.22
N MET A 94 -1.33 -14.23 10.17
CA MET A 94 -0.43 -15.38 10.34
C MET A 94 -1.09 -16.58 11.04
N GLN A 95 -2.05 -16.35 11.93
CA GLN A 95 -2.69 -17.37 12.77
C GLN A 95 -4.20 -17.09 12.91
N PRO A 96 -5.02 -17.27 11.87
CA PRO A 96 -6.43 -16.87 11.89
C PRO A 96 -7.28 -17.63 12.93
N GLY A 97 -8.45 -17.08 13.28
CA GLY A 97 -9.46 -17.76 14.11
C GLY A 97 -9.49 -17.37 15.60
N ASN A 98 -8.69 -16.39 16.02
CA ASN A 98 -8.73 -15.88 17.40
C ASN A 98 -9.65 -14.66 17.52
N LYS A 99 -10.92 -14.89 17.85
CA LYS A 99 -11.96 -13.85 17.97
C LYS A 99 -11.58 -12.71 18.94
N THR A 100 -10.92 -13.03 20.06
CA THR A 100 -10.49 -12.01 21.02
C THR A 100 -9.44 -11.08 20.42
N ARG A 101 -8.48 -11.62 19.65
CA ARG A 101 -7.44 -10.82 18.98
C ARG A 101 -8.02 -10.04 17.81
N GLU A 102 -9.01 -10.57 17.09
CA GLU A 102 -9.77 -9.85 16.05
C GLU A 102 -10.51 -8.63 16.65
N LEU A 103 -11.19 -8.79 17.79
CA LEU A 103 -11.82 -7.67 18.48
C LEU A 103 -10.80 -6.61 18.93
N ARG A 104 -9.61 -7.02 19.37
CA ARG A 104 -8.54 -6.09 19.74
C ARG A 104 -7.93 -5.36 18.55
N GLU A 105 -7.78 -6.04 17.40
CA GLU A 105 -7.41 -5.40 16.12
C GLU A 105 -8.36 -4.24 15.83
N ILE A 106 -9.67 -4.52 15.82
CA ILE A 106 -10.72 -3.52 15.53
C ILE A 106 -10.69 -2.38 16.55
N TYR A 107 -10.61 -2.69 17.84
CA TYR A 107 -10.56 -1.68 18.91
C TYR A 107 -9.38 -0.72 18.75
N HIS A 108 -8.15 -1.25 18.64
CA HIS A 108 -6.98 -0.41 18.51
C HIS A 108 -7.00 0.38 17.19
N PHE A 109 -7.47 -0.22 16.10
CA PHE A 109 -7.59 0.46 14.82
C PHE A 109 -8.57 1.64 14.87
N GLN A 110 -9.78 1.43 15.40
CA GLN A 110 -10.78 2.49 15.55
C GLN A 110 -10.26 3.63 16.44
N ARG A 111 -9.62 3.29 17.56
CA ARG A 111 -9.07 4.29 18.48
C ARG A 111 -7.91 5.06 17.86
N ALA A 112 -7.05 4.39 17.09
CA ALA A 112 -5.99 5.03 16.33
C ALA A 112 -6.54 6.05 15.33
N ILE A 113 -7.57 5.69 14.55
CA ILE A 113 -8.22 6.61 13.60
C ILE A 113 -8.78 7.85 14.31
N GLN A 114 -9.58 7.67 15.37
CA GLN A 114 -10.21 8.79 16.07
C GLN A 114 -9.18 9.79 16.63
N LEU A 115 -8.14 9.27 17.29
CA LEU A 115 -7.08 10.09 17.86
C LEU A 115 -6.23 10.74 16.76
N TYR A 116 -5.95 10.01 15.69
CA TYR A 116 -5.20 10.53 14.55
C TYR A 116 -5.96 11.66 13.84
N GLN A 117 -7.26 11.52 13.59
CA GLN A 117 -8.10 12.58 13.03
C GLN A 117 -8.14 13.83 13.93
N THR A 118 -8.20 13.63 15.25
CA THR A 118 -8.13 14.73 16.22
C THR A 118 -6.79 15.47 16.12
N GLU A 119 -5.69 14.72 16.05
CA GLU A 119 -4.35 15.31 15.91
C GLU A 119 -4.17 16.04 14.58
N LEU A 120 -4.67 15.47 13.47
CA LEU A 120 -4.64 16.12 12.15
C LEU A 120 -5.41 17.42 12.13
N THR A 121 -6.58 17.48 12.79
CA THR A 121 -7.40 18.71 12.86
C THR A 121 -6.68 19.82 13.63
N ARG A 122 -5.81 19.46 14.58
CA ARG A 122 -5.02 20.41 15.36
C ARG A 122 -3.70 20.76 14.66
N THR A 123 -3.17 19.87 13.83
CA THR A 123 -1.87 20.04 13.18
C THR A 123 -1.97 20.95 11.96
N ASN A 124 -1.02 21.88 11.86
CA ASN A 124 -0.77 22.69 10.69
C ASN A 124 0.73 23.02 10.61
N THR A 125 1.12 23.75 9.57
CA THR A 125 2.53 24.10 9.32
C THR A 125 3.17 24.95 10.42
N LYS A 126 2.40 25.56 11.33
CA LYS A 126 2.91 26.42 12.41
C LYS A 126 3.17 25.68 13.72
N ASN A 127 2.57 24.51 13.94
CA ASN A 127 2.67 23.76 15.20
C ASN A 127 3.18 22.32 15.04
N VAL A 128 3.46 21.89 13.80
CA VAL A 128 4.19 20.66 13.53
C VAL A 128 5.64 20.79 14.01
N ASN A 129 6.21 19.69 14.50
CA ASN A 129 7.60 19.58 14.95
C ASN A 129 8.15 18.17 14.62
N THR A 130 9.37 17.87 15.04
CA THR A 130 10.02 16.57 14.78
C THR A 130 9.26 15.37 15.36
N GLU A 131 8.72 15.50 16.58
CA GLU A 131 8.00 14.41 17.26
C GLU A 131 6.64 14.16 16.63
N THR A 132 5.87 15.22 16.36
CA THR A 132 4.58 15.09 15.67
C THR A 132 4.74 14.63 14.23
N THR A 133 5.83 15.03 13.55
CA THR A 133 6.18 14.48 12.23
C THR A 133 6.39 12.97 12.29
N ALA A 134 7.16 12.49 13.27
CA ALA A 134 7.41 11.07 13.45
C ALA A 134 6.12 10.28 13.68
N SER A 135 5.26 10.77 14.58
CA SER A 135 4.00 10.10 14.94
C SER A 135 2.96 10.14 13.83
N LEU A 136 2.83 11.25 13.10
CA LEU A 136 1.86 11.40 12.02
C LEU A 136 2.20 10.49 10.84
N ILE A 137 3.45 10.50 10.38
CA ILE A 137 3.91 9.63 9.28
C ILE A 137 3.75 8.17 9.69
N GLY A 138 4.22 7.80 10.89
CA GLY A 138 4.11 6.43 11.39
C GLY A 138 2.68 5.92 11.49
N SER A 139 1.77 6.76 12.01
CA SER A 139 0.34 6.41 12.08
C SER A 139 -0.28 6.29 10.70
N CYS A 140 0.04 7.20 9.79
CA CYS A 140 -0.44 7.14 8.40
C CYS A 140 -0.05 5.82 7.72
N LEU A 141 1.21 5.41 7.85
CA LEU A 141 1.72 4.17 7.26
C LEU A 141 1.07 2.93 7.87
N LEU A 142 0.95 2.88 9.21
CA LEU A 142 0.40 1.72 9.91
C LEU A 142 -1.11 1.59 9.75
N LEU A 143 -1.84 2.70 9.71
CA LEU A 143 -3.29 2.69 9.45
C LEU A 143 -3.60 2.21 8.02
N ALA A 144 -2.79 2.60 7.04
CA ALA A 144 -2.97 2.16 5.66
C ALA A 144 -2.86 0.63 5.49
N ILE A 145 -2.06 -0.06 6.32
CA ILE A 145 -1.91 -1.53 6.27
C ILE A 145 -3.26 -2.24 6.52
N ASN A 146 -4.13 -1.67 7.36
CA ASN A 146 -5.44 -2.26 7.62
C ASN A 146 -6.30 -2.31 6.36
N ASP A 147 -6.22 -1.26 5.54
CA ASP A 147 -6.93 -1.22 4.27
C ASP A 147 -6.34 -2.21 3.28
N PHE A 148 -5.03 -2.50 3.31
CA PHE A 148 -4.39 -3.48 2.43
C PHE A 148 -4.56 -4.95 2.85
N CYS A 149 -4.93 -5.20 4.11
CA CYS A 149 -5.10 -6.55 4.66
C CYS A 149 -6.52 -6.78 5.20
N PRO A 150 -7.60 -6.49 4.46
CA PRO A 150 -8.96 -6.69 4.94
C PRO A 150 -9.19 -8.16 5.35
N ALA A 151 -9.87 -8.38 6.47
CA ALA A 151 -10.15 -9.73 6.96
C ALA A 151 -11.14 -10.44 6.02
N GLY A 152 -10.77 -11.63 5.54
CA GLY A 152 -11.66 -12.48 4.72
C GLY A 152 -12.05 -11.88 3.37
N PHE A 153 -11.26 -10.95 2.83
CA PHE A 153 -11.54 -10.34 1.53
C PHE A 153 -11.36 -11.34 0.39
N LYS A 154 -12.28 -11.29 -0.56
CA LYS A 154 -12.33 -12.17 -1.74
C LYS A 154 -12.63 -11.33 -2.97
N SER A 155 -12.43 -11.91 -4.15
CA SER A 155 -12.69 -11.28 -5.44
C SER A 155 -14.11 -10.72 -5.55
N GLU A 156 -15.10 -11.42 -5.00
CA GLU A 156 -16.51 -11.02 -5.09
C GLU A 156 -16.82 -9.74 -4.29
N HIS A 157 -15.95 -9.37 -3.35
CA HIS A 157 -16.06 -8.15 -2.55
C HIS A 157 -15.37 -6.94 -3.20
N SER A 158 -14.77 -7.12 -4.38
CA SER A 158 -14.05 -6.04 -5.07
C SER A 158 -14.98 -4.92 -5.50
N TRP A 159 -14.44 -3.70 -5.46
CA TRP A 159 -15.09 -2.48 -5.90
C TRP A 159 -15.55 -2.51 -7.37
N VAL A 160 -14.94 -3.36 -8.22
CA VAL A 160 -15.36 -3.47 -9.63
C VAL A 160 -16.75 -4.08 -9.78
N PHE A 161 -17.23 -4.85 -8.79
CA PHE A 161 -18.56 -5.45 -8.79
C PHE A 161 -19.60 -4.61 -8.03
N THR A 162 -19.18 -3.56 -7.33
CA THR A 162 -20.09 -2.68 -6.60
C THR A 162 -20.39 -1.41 -7.38
N SER A 163 -21.47 -0.72 -7.00
CA SER A 163 -21.82 0.61 -7.53
C SER A 163 -21.32 1.75 -6.63
N ASN A 164 -20.68 1.44 -5.50
CA ASN A 164 -20.23 2.41 -4.51
C ASN A 164 -18.79 2.84 -4.80
N PRO A 165 -18.54 4.09 -5.26
CA PRO A 165 -17.19 4.56 -5.55
C PRO A 165 -16.27 4.59 -4.31
N ALA A 166 -16.83 4.56 -3.09
CA ALA A 166 -16.04 4.52 -1.87
C ALA A 166 -15.27 3.21 -1.69
N ASP A 167 -15.63 2.14 -2.39
CA ASP A 167 -14.98 0.83 -2.23
C ASP A 167 -13.55 0.82 -2.82
N LEU A 168 -13.23 1.74 -3.74
CA LEU A 168 -11.86 1.98 -4.24
C LEU A 168 -11.03 2.91 -3.32
N ASN A 169 -11.59 3.39 -2.20
CA ASN A 169 -10.90 4.37 -1.35
C ASN A 169 -9.58 3.86 -0.78
N TRP A 170 -9.37 2.54 -0.64
CA TRP A 170 -8.10 1.98 -0.20
C TRP A 170 -6.91 2.42 -1.08
N LEU A 171 -7.14 2.60 -2.39
CA LEU A 171 -6.14 3.09 -3.33
C LEU A 171 -5.99 4.62 -3.24
N ALA A 172 -7.11 5.34 -3.11
CA ALA A 172 -7.10 6.79 -2.98
C ALA A 172 -6.45 7.28 -1.66
N LEU A 173 -6.54 6.48 -0.60
CA LEU A 173 -5.94 6.77 0.71
C LEU A 173 -4.41 6.85 0.66
N GLN A 174 -3.77 6.35 -0.40
CA GLN A 174 -2.34 6.55 -0.64
C GLN A 174 -1.96 8.03 -0.82
N GLY A 175 -2.90 8.85 -1.32
CA GLY A 175 -2.75 10.31 -1.36
C GLY A 175 -2.66 10.95 0.03
N GLY A 176 -3.14 10.27 1.08
CA GLY A 176 -3.05 10.72 2.47
C GLY A 176 -1.60 10.94 2.91
N LEU A 177 -0.69 10.01 2.59
CA LEU A 177 0.72 10.14 2.93
C LEU A 177 1.33 11.38 2.27
N ARG A 178 1.01 11.65 1.00
CA ARG A 178 1.48 12.85 0.28
C ARG A 178 1.07 14.14 0.98
N CYS A 179 -0.17 14.22 1.46
CA CYS A 179 -0.66 15.37 2.23
C CYS A 179 0.11 15.54 3.55
N ILE A 180 0.33 14.45 4.30
CA ILE A 180 1.11 14.48 5.55
C ILE A 180 2.55 14.91 5.30
N LEU A 181 3.19 14.41 4.24
CA LEU A 181 4.55 14.81 3.88
C LEU A 181 4.64 16.29 3.50
N GLN A 182 3.60 16.87 2.90
CA GLN A 182 3.55 18.32 2.62
C GLN A 182 3.49 19.13 3.91
N ILE A 183 2.63 18.74 4.87
CA ILE A 183 2.48 19.44 6.15
C ILE A 183 3.75 19.32 7.01
N THR A 184 4.38 18.14 7.01
CA THR A 184 5.55 17.82 7.84
C THR A 184 6.90 18.15 7.20
N ARG A 185 6.90 18.61 5.93
CA ARG A 185 8.11 18.89 5.14
C ARG A 185 9.22 19.64 5.90
N PRO A 186 8.94 20.70 6.69
CA PRO A 186 9.99 21.45 7.38
C PRO A 186 10.79 20.63 8.40
N PHE A 187 10.20 19.56 8.96
CA PHE A 187 10.79 18.74 10.02
C PHE A 187 11.13 17.31 9.58
N LEU A 188 10.70 16.90 8.38
CA LEU A 188 10.92 15.54 7.86
C LEU A 188 12.39 15.11 7.93
N GLY A 189 13.31 15.96 7.46
CA GLY A 189 14.74 15.67 7.45
C GLY A 189 15.36 15.48 8.85
N ALA A 190 14.86 16.20 9.85
CA ALA A 190 15.31 16.09 11.24
C ALA A 190 14.62 14.96 12.02
N SER A 191 13.55 14.38 11.47
CA SER A 191 12.81 13.30 12.09
C SER A 191 13.46 11.93 11.92
N ILE A 192 12.95 10.94 12.66
CA ILE A 192 13.37 9.54 12.53
C ILE A 192 13.22 9.01 11.09
N TRP A 193 12.36 9.62 10.28
CA TRP A 193 12.09 9.23 8.90
C TRP A 193 13.06 9.83 7.88
N GLY A 194 13.75 10.92 8.23
CA GLY A 194 14.57 11.71 7.29
C GLY A 194 15.55 10.87 6.46
N PRO A 195 16.44 10.08 7.09
CA PRO A 195 17.41 9.27 6.36
C PRO A 195 16.78 8.23 5.42
N ALA A 196 15.65 7.62 5.82
CA ALA A 196 14.98 6.59 5.03
C ALA A 196 14.24 7.21 3.82
N PHE A 197 13.56 8.34 4.01
CA PHE A 197 12.89 9.06 2.92
C PHE A 197 13.88 9.67 1.93
N GLN A 198 15.03 10.16 2.41
CA GLN A 198 16.06 10.71 1.52
C GLN A 198 16.65 9.63 0.61
N GLU A 199 16.94 8.44 1.15
CA GLU A 199 17.41 7.32 0.33
C GLU A 199 16.36 6.87 -0.67
N ALA A 200 15.13 6.64 -0.22
CA ALA A 200 14.04 6.24 -1.11
C ALA A 200 13.81 7.27 -2.24
N HIS A 201 13.93 8.56 -1.94
CA HIS A 201 13.84 9.61 -2.96
C HIS A 201 14.97 9.51 -4.00
N ASN A 202 16.21 9.27 -3.55
CA ASN A 202 17.36 9.13 -4.44
C ASN A 202 17.24 7.89 -5.33
N GLU A 203 16.83 6.75 -4.76
CA GLU A 203 16.65 5.48 -5.48
C GLU A 203 15.52 5.56 -6.52
N LEU A 204 14.41 6.21 -6.17
CA LEU A 204 13.22 6.28 -7.02
C LEU A 204 13.21 7.45 -8.00
N LYS A 205 14.24 8.30 -7.99
CA LYS A 205 14.29 9.51 -8.80
C LYS A 205 14.05 9.24 -10.28
N SER A 206 14.73 8.23 -10.84
CA SER A 206 14.57 7.84 -12.26
C SER A 206 13.17 7.34 -12.61
N PHE A 207 12.43 6.84 -11.61
CA PHE A 207 11.03 6.41 -11.79
C PHE A 207 10.05 7.59 -11.71
N GLN A 208 10.41 8.68 -11.04
CA GLN A 208 9.54 9.83 -10.77
C GLN A 208 9.62 10.95 -11.81
N GLU A 209 10.62 10.94 -12.70
CA GLU A 209 10.78 11.97 -13.72
C GLU A 209 9.82 11.74 -14.90
N GLU A 210 8.86 12.63 -15.13
CA GLU A 210 7.96 12.53 -16.28
C GLU A 210 8.68 12.84 -17.60
N GLN A 211 8.42 12.04 -18.63
CA GLN A 211 8.92 12.25 -19.99
C GLN A 211 7.74 12.37 -20.97
N PRO A 212 7.72 13.37 -21.86
CA PRO A 212 6.68 13.45 -22.88
C PRO A 212 6.80 12.32 -23.90
N GLY A 213 5.68 12.00 -24.53
CA GLY A 213 5.61 11.07 -25.64
C GLY A 213 5.58 9.59 -25.22
N ARG A 214 5.67 8.73 -26.24
CA ARG A 214 5.60 7.26 -26.11
C ARG A 214 6.95 6.55 -26.02
N SER A 215 8.05 7.29 -26.06
CA SER A 215 9.40 6.69 -26.04
C SER A 215 9.63 5.89 -24.77
N GLY A 216 10.08 4.64 -24.91
CA GLY A 216 10.31 3.72 -23.79
C GLY A 216 9.05 3.15 -23.13
N LEU A 217 7.85 3.43 -23.66
CA LEU A 217 6.61 2.84 -23.16
C LEU A 217 6.37 1.44 -23.73
N HIS A 218 5.64 0.61 -22.99
CA HIS A 218 5.11 -0.65 -23.51
C HIS A 218 4.19 -0.37 -24.70
N PHE A 219 4.61 -0.82 -25.89
CA PHE A 219 4.02 -0.37 -27.16
C PHE A 219 2.52 -0.62 -27.24
N GLU A 220 2.05 -1.81 -26.82
CA GLU A 220 0.63 -2.17 -26.91
C GLU A 220 -0.23 -1.39 -25.93
N LEU A 221 0.29 -1.06 -24.75
CA LEU A 221 -0.43 -0.25 -23.78
C LEU A 221 -0.47 1.21 -24.25
N ALA A 222 0.62 1.70 -24.85
CA ALA A 222 0.67 3.02 -25.46
C ALA A 222 -0.33 3.15 -26.63
N ASP A 223 -0.40 2.15 -27.52
CA ASP A 223 -1.35 2.14 -28.63
C ASP A 223 -2.80 2.06 -28.14
N LEU A 224 -3.09 1.14 -27.21
CA LEU A 224 -4.43 1.00 -26.62
C LEU A 224 -4.91 2.29 -25.92
N CYS A 225 -3.98 3.04 -25.33
CA CYS A 225 -4.29 4.29 -24.63
C CYS A 225 -4.15 5.54 -25.50
N CYS A 226 -3.96 5.39 -26.82
CA CYS A 226 -3.76 6.48 -27.77
C CYS A 226 -2.64 7.45 -27.36
N ILE A 227 -1.50 6.91 -26.89
CA ILE A 227 -0.32 7.69 -26.50
C ILE A 227 0.59 7.87 -27.72
N GLY A 228 0.69 9.12 -28.20
CA GLY A 228 1.56 9.53 -29.30
C GLY A 228 2.87 10.16 -28.82
N ASP A 229 3.67 10.63 -29.77
CA ASP A 229 5.01 11.21 -29.51
C ASP A 229 4.99 12.53 -28.74
N PHE A 230 3.86 13.24 -28.75
CA PHE A 230 3.68 14.53 -28.07
C PHE A 230 2.71 14.46 -26.89
N THR A 231 2.23 13.26 -26.55
CA THR A 231 1.30 13.08 -25.43
C THR A 231 2.02 13.32 -24.10
N THR A 232 1.39 14.08 -23.21
CA THR A 232 1.81 14.27 -21.82
C THR A 232 0.72 13.81 -20.87
N ALA A 233 1.02 13.71 -19.57
CA ALA A 233 0.04 13.32 -18.57
C ALA A 233 -1.06 14.36 -18.32
N GLU A 234 -0.87 15.60 -18.78
CA GLU A 234 -1.91 16.64 -18.80
C GLU A 234 -2.90 16.43 -19.94
N THR A 235 -2.43 15.93 -21.08
CA THR A 235 -3.25 15.70 -22.28
C THR A 235 -3.92 14.34 -22.31
N ASN A 236 -3.36 13.35 -21.60
CA ASN A 236 -3.85 11.99 -21.58
C ASN A 236 -3.73 11.38 -20.17
N PRO A 237 -4.84 11.02 -19.51
CA PRO A 237 -4.84 10.54 -18.13
C PRO A 237 -4.19 9.16 -17.93
N TYR A 238 -3.95 8.39 -18.99
CA TYR A 238 -3.26 7.09 -18.93
C TYR A 238 -1.73 7.24 -18.95
N HIS A 239 -1.21 8.32 -19.53
CA HIS A 239 0.19 8.46 -19.92
C HIS A 239 1.16 8.24 -18.76
N TRP A 240 0.93 8.90 -17.62
CA TRP A 240 1.80 8.75 -16.46
C TRP A 240 1.79 7.34 -15.86
N SER A 241 0.61 6.73 -15.75
CA SER A 241 0.44 5.37 -15.22
C SER A 241 1.13 4.33 -16.11
N VAL A 242 1.01 4.46 -17.44
CA VAL A 242 1.69 3.62 -18.42
C VAL A 242 3.20 3.84 -18.37
N GLN A 243 3.66 5.08 -18.19
CA GLN A 243 5.08 5.39 -18.08
C GLN A 243 5.74 4.76 -16.86
N LEU A 244 5.12 4.89 -15.69
CA LEU A 244 5.58 4.24 -14.48
C LEU A 244 5.63 2.72 -14.64
N LEU A 245 4.54 2.12 -15.17
CA LEU A 245 4.46 0.68 -15.40
C LEU A 245 5.53 0.20 -16.37
N SER A 246 5.75 0.92 -17.48
CA SER A 246 6.75 0.57 -18.49
C SER A 246 8.17 0.55 -17.92
N ARG A 247 8.51 1.49 -17.03
CA ARG A 247 9.79 1.47 -16.31
C ARG A 247 9.91 0.26 -15.40
N MET A 248 8.85 -0.08 -14.66
CA MET A 248 8.84 -1.23 -13.76
C MET A 248 8.96 -2.56 -14.51
N LEU A 249 8.39 -2.65 -15.71
CA LEU A 249 8.52 -3.82 -16.59
C LEU A 249 9.97 -4.08 -17.06
N THR A 250 10.87 -3.11 -16.92
CA THR A 250 12.33 -3.31 -17.19
C THR A 250 13.07 -4.00 -16.05
N LEU A 251 12.48 -4.08 -14.85
CA LEU A 251 13.11 -4.62 -13.64
C LEU A 251 13.02 -6.15 -13.56
N LYS A 252 13.47 -6.84 -14.61
CA LYS A 252 13.51 -8.31 -14.67
C LYS A 252 14.73 -8.88 -13.91
N PRO A 253 14.59 -10.06 -13.30
CA PRO A 253 13.36 -10.78 -13.01
C PRO A 253 12.54 -10.06 -11.92
N TYR A 254 11.21 -10.13 -12.04
CA TYR A 254 10.30 -9.31 -11.22
C TYR A 254 10.21 -9.74 -9.76
N ASN A 255 10.45 -11.02 -9.45
CA ASN A 255 10.34 -11.64 -8.13
C ASN A 255 11.53 -11.35 -7.19
N ARG A 256 12.17 -10.19 -7.35
CA ARG A 256 13.32 -9.76 -6.55
C ARG A 256 12.88 -8.76 -5.47
N PRO A 257 13.27 -8.93 -4.20
CA PRO A 257 12.86 -8.03 -3.13
C PRO A 257 13.34 -6.58 -3.35
N GLU A 258 14.43 -6.37 -4.09
CA GLU A 258 14.97 -5.05 -4.45
C GLU A 258 13.98 -4.24 -5.32
N ASN A 259 13.12 -4.91 -6.09
CA ASN A 259 12.12 -4.25 -6.94
C ASN A 259 10.93 -3.69 -6.14
N TYR A 260 10.75 -4.12 -4.89
CA TYR A 260 9.58 -3.78 -4.08
C TYR A 260 9.36 -2.28 -3.94
N SER A 261 10.42 -1.52 -3.63
CA SER A 261 10.33 -0.06 -3.47
C SER A 261 9.85 0.61 -4.76
N ALA A 262 10.35 0.16 -5.91
CA ALA A 262 9.90 0.67 -7.21
C ALA A 262 8.43 0.35 -7.46
N PHE A 263 8.03 -0.92 -7.32
CA PHE A 263 6.65 -1.34 -7.61
C PHE A 263 5.62 -0.69 -6.68
N VAL A 264 5.90 -0.63 -5.38
CA VAL A 264 4.98 -0.02 -4.41
C VAL A 264 4.86 1.49 -4.62
N SER A 265 5.90 2.14 -5.14
CA SER A 265 5.88 3.58 -5.41
C SER A 265 4.85 3.99 -6.46
N TRP A 266 4.40 3.05 -7.31
CA TRP A 266 3.38 3.32 -8.33
C TRP A 266 2.11 3.90 -7.69
N MET A 267 1.62 3.29 -6.60
CA MET A 267 0.41 3.72 -5.90
C MET A 267 0.52 5.15 -5.35
N GLY A 268 1.71 5.57 -4.92
CA GLY A 268 1.94 6.93 -4.43
C GLY A 268 2.00 7.99 -5.53
N GLN A 269 2.06 7.58 -6.80
CA GLN A 269 2.28 8.45 -7.96
C GLN A 269 1.08 8.53 -8.90
N ILE A 270 0.05 7.68 -8.71
CA ILE A 270 -1.19 7.76 -9.50
C ILE A 270 -1.86 9.13 -9.35
N ARG A 271 -2.32 9.68 -10.48
CA ARG A 271 -2.98 10.99 -10.51
C ARG A 271 -4.50 10.86 -10.28
N PRO A 272 -5.17 11.89 -9.73
CA PRO A 272 -6.62 11.89 -9.50
C PRO A 272 -7.45 11.58 -10.76
N GLU A 273 -6.99 11.99 -11.93
CA GLU A 273 -7.66 11.75 -13.22
C GLU A 273 -7.68 10.26 -13.56
N PHE A 274 -6.58 9.54 -13.30
CA PHE A 274 -6.51 8.09 -13.47
C PHE A 274 -7.39 7.35 -12.46
N ILE A 275 -7.44 7.81 -11.19
CA ILE A 275 -8.38 7.29 -10.19
C ILE A 275 -9.83 7.47 -10.63
N THR A 276 -10.15 8.60 -11.28
CA THR A 276 -11.50 8.86 -11.80
C THR A 276 -11.89 7.86 -12.88
N LEU A 277 -10.96 7.51 -13.77
CA LEU A 277 -11.16 6.45 -14.77
C LEU A 277 -11.37 5.08 -14.14
N LEU A 278 -10.59 4.74 -13.11
CA LEU A 278 -10.81 3.51 -12.35
C LEU A 278 -12.21 3.49 -11.74
N ARG A 279 -12.64 4.56 -11.05
CA ARG A 279 -14.00 4.65 -10.49
C ARG A 279 -15.10 4.49 -11.55
N ALA A 280 -14.84 4.97 -12.77
CA ALA A 280 -15.73 4.80 -13.91
C ALA A 280 -15.64 3.41 -14.58
N LYS A 281 -14.77 2.53 -14.09
CA LYS A 281 -14.50 1.19 -14.62
C LYS A 281 -14.08 1.22 -16.09
N ASP A 282 -13.34 2.27 -16.50
CA ASP A 282 -12.75 2.32 -17.85
C ASP A 282 -11.81 1.12 -18.04
N GLU A 283 -12.04 0.35 -19.10
CA GLU A 283 -11.39 -0.93 -19.32
C GLU A 283 -9.87 -0.81 -19.49
N ARG A 284 -9.38 0.30 -20.07
CA ARG A 284 -7.94 0.55 -20.24
C ARG A 284 -7.29 0.88 -18.92
N ALA A 285 -7.94 1.70 -18.08
CA ALA A 285 -7.47 1.98 -16.74
C ALA A 285 -7.42 0.72 -15.88
N LEU A 286 -8.47 -0.11 -15.94
CA LEU A 286 -8.53 -1.41 -15.27
C LEU A 286 -7.41 -2.34 -15.72
N LEU A 287 -7.13 -2.43 -17.02
CA LEU A 287 -6.05 -3.23 -17.57
C LEU A 287 -4.67 -2.74 -17.10
N ILE A 288 -4.40 -1.44 -17.16
CA ILE A 288 -3.12 -0.88 -16.66
C ILE A 288 -2.96 -1.21 -15.16
N PHE A 289 -4.04 -1.11 -14.39
CA PHE A 289 -4.00 -1.38 -12.96
C PHE A 289 -3.78 -2.87 -12.66
N SER A 290 -4.39 -3.78 -13.42
CA SER A 290 -4.15 -5.23 -13.26
C SER A 290 -2.72 -5.62 -13.64
N TRP A 291 -2.11 -4.95 -14.63
CA TRP A 291 -0.69 -5.12 -14.94
C TRP A 291 0.24 -4.70 -13.79
N TRP A 292 -0.06 -3.58 -13.13
CA TRP A 292 0.67 -3.24 -11.91
C TRP A 292 0.45 -4.27 -10.79
N MET A 293 -0.79 -4.75 -10.60
CA MET A 293 -1.07 -5.80 -9.61
C MET A 293 -0.33 -7.10 -9.92
N ALA A 294 -0.17 -7.45 -11.18
CA ALA A 294 0.58 -8.62 -11.62
C ALA A 294 2.08 -8.53 -11.26
N LEU A 295 2.70 -7.35 -11.42
CA LEU A 295 4.05 -7.09 -10.89
C LEU A 295 4.12 -7.27 -9.37
N MET A 296 3.10 -6.80 -8.64
CA MET A 296 3.02 -7.02 -7.20
C MET A 296 2.85 -8.50 -6.85
N CYS A 297 2.08 -9.28 -7.63
CA CYS A 297 1.93 -10.72 -7.41
C CYS A 297 3.29 -11.47 -7.43
N ALA A 298 4.27 -10.97 -8.20
CA ALA A 298 5.66 -11.46 -8.19
C ALA A 298 6.30 -11.46 -6.81
N LEU A 299 5.91 -10.51 -5.98
CA LEU A 299 6.48 -10.23 -4.66
C LEU A 299 5.62 -10.78 -3.52
N SER A 300 4.58 -11.54 -3.85
CA SER A 300 3.62 -12.10 -2.87
C SER A 300 4.30 -12.95 -1.79
N SER A 301 5.34 -13.70 -2.14
CA SER A 301 6.16 -14.48 -1.19
C SER A 301 6.84 -13.64 -0.12
N PHE A 302 7.08 -12.35 -0.39
CA PHE A 302 7.76 -11.45 0.54
C PHE A 302 6.79 -10.59 1.36
N GLN A 303 5.53 -10.44 0.93
CA GLN A 303 4.59 -9.46 1.48
C GLN A 303 3.16 -10.02 1.60
N VAL A 304 2.73 -10.31 2.83
CA VAL A 304 1.41 -10.89 3.14
C VAL A 304 0.22 -10.08 2.61
N TRP A 305 0.34 -8.75 2.58
CA TRP A 305 -0.77 -7.88 2.17
C TRP A 305 -1.13 -8.02 0.69
N ILE A 306 -0.21 -8.54 -0.13
CA ILE A 306 -0.45 -8.84 -1.54
C ILE A 306 -1.48 -9.96 -1.68
N TYR A 307 -1.43 -11.00 -0.82
CA TYR A 307 -2.48 -12.01 -0.73
C TYR A 307 -3.79 -11.46 -0.16
N GLY A 308 -3.69 -10.52 0.79
CA GLY A 308 -4.86 -9.95 1.48
C GLY A 308 -5.76 -9.11 0.58
N ARG A 309 -5.18 -8.36 -0.37
CA ARG A 309 -5.96 -7.49 -1.26
C ARG A 309 -5.58 -7.57 -2.73
N ILE A 310 -4.28 -7.47 -3.05
CA ILE A 310 -3.85 -7.30 -4.45
C ILE A 310 -4.24 -8.47 -5.34
N ILE A 311 -3.99 -9.70 -4.90
CA ILE A 311 -4.37 -10.90 -5.68
C ILE A 311 -5.90 -10.97 -5.87
N PRO A 312 -6.74 -10.89 -4.82
CA PRO A 312 -8.20 -10.87 -5.00
C PRO A 312 -8.73 -9.73 -5.88
N GLU A 313 -8.20 -8.51 -5.74
CA GLU A 313 -8.58 -7.37 -6.60
C GLU A 313 -8.18 -7.62 -8.06
N CYS A 314 -6.98 -8.16 -8.30
CA CYS A 314 -6.51 -8.47 -9.65
C CYS A 314 -7.39 -9.54 -10.31
N LYS A 315 -7.77 -10.59 -9.56
CA LYS A 315 -8.72 -11.61 -10.03
C LYS A 315 -10.06 -11.00 -10.39
N ALA A 316 -10.58 -10.13 -9.52
CA ALA A 316 -11.85 -9.45 -9.75
C ALA A 316 -11.82 -8.57 -11.00
N ILE A 317 -10.73 -7.81 -11.21
CA ILE A 317 -10.56 -7.00 -12.44
C ILE A 317 -10.51 -7.90 -13.68
N CYS A 318 -9.75 -9.00 -13.64
CA CYS A 318 -9.68 -9.92 -14.78
C CYS A 318 -11.05 -10.55 -15.09
N GLN A 319 -11.75 -11.02 -14.06
CA GLN A 319 -13.10 -11.55 -14.21
C GLN A 319 -14.08 -10.50 -14.77
N TYR A 320 -14.00 -9.26 -14.29
CA TYR A 320 -14.82 -8.16 -14.78
C TYR A 320 -14.56 -7.92 -16.27
N LEU A 321 -13.31 -7.71 -16.67
CA LEU A 321 -12.92 -7.46 -18.06
C LEU A 321 -13.30 -8.62 -18.99
N GLU A 322 -13.08 -9.87 -18.58
CA GLU A 322 -13.49 -11.05 -19.35
C GLU A 322 -15.00 -11.10 -19.61
N SER A 323 -15.79 -10.66 -18.61
CA SER A 323 -17.25 -10.69 -18.70
C SER A 323 -17.86 -9.50 -19.45
N THR A 324 -17.19 -8.35 -19.49
CA THR A 324 -17.77 -7.09 -20.02
C THR A 324 -17.14 -6.60 -21.30
N SER A 325 -15.84 -6.85 -21.51
CA SER A 325 -15.12 -6.25 -22.64
C SER A 325 -15.41 -6.98 -23.93
N THR A 326 -15.66 -6.20 -24.99
CA THR A 326 -15.78 -6.72 -26.36
C THR A 326 -14.53 -6.45 -27.19
N ASP A 327 -13.51 -5.78 -26.63
CA ASP A 327 -12.25 -5.49 -27.31
C ASP A 327 -11.28 -6.67 -27.21
N PRO A 328 -10.94 -7.34 -28.33
CA PRO A 328 -10.00 -8.46 -28.33
C PRO A 328 -8.59 -8.08 -27.84
N HIS A 329 -8.18 -6.82 -27.99
CA HIS A 329 -6.86 -6.38 -27.53
C HIS A 329 -6.79 -6.34 -26.00
N ILE A 330 -7.86 -5.89 -25.33
CA ILE A 330 -7.97 -5.86 -23.88
C ILE A 330 -7.94 -7.27 -23.32
N LEU A 331 -8.77 -8.16 -23.87
CA LEU A 331 -8.84 -9.57 -23.42
C LEU A 331 -7.49 -10.28 -23.57
N ARG A 332 -6.79 -10.08 -24.69
CA ARG A 332 -5.45 -10.65 -24.90
C ARG A 332 -4.41 -10.09 -23.92
N LEU A 333 -4.36 -8.78 -23.73
CA LEU A 333 -3.39 -8.15 -22.82
C LEU A 333 -3.69 -8.47 -21.34
N MET A 334 -4.94 -8.81 -21.01
CA MET A 334 -5.36 -9.23 -19.68
C MET A 334 -4.84 -10.63 -19.30
N GLU A 335 -4.47 -11.47 -20.28
CA GLU A 335 -3.98 -12.84 -20.00
C GLU A 335 -2.78 -12.85 -19.04
N TRP A 336 -1.86 -11.90 -19.17
CA TRP A 336 -0.67 -11.85 -18.30
C TRP A 336 -1.05 -11.57 -16.84
N PRO A 337 -1.82 -10.51 -16.51
CA PRO A 337 -2.37 -10.32 -15.18
C PRO A 337 -3.21 -11.50 -14.66
N ALA A 338 -4.04 -12.09 -15.52
CA ALA A 338 -4.90 -13.21 -15.15
C ALA A 338 -4.09 -14.43 -14.69
N ARG A 339 -2.99 -14.76 -15.38
CA ARG A 339 -2.06 -15.82 -14.95
C ARG A 339 -1.30 -15.43 -13.67
N ALA A 340 -0.81 -14.18 -13.61
CA ALA A 340 -0.05 -13.68 -12.47
C ALA A 340 -0.80 -13.76 -11.13
N CYS A 341 -2.10 -13.45 -11.14
CA CYS A 341 -2.93 -13.52 -9.93
C CYS A 341 -3.57 -14.90 -9.72
N GLY A 342 -3.44 -15.84 -10.66
CA GLY A 342 -4.07 -17.17 -10.60
C GLY A 342 -5.58 -17.15 -10.86
N PHE A 343 -6.06 -16.24 -11.71
CA PHE A 343 -7.38 -16.30 -12.32
C PHE A 343 -7.42 -17.35 -13.44
N TYR A 344 -6.38 -17.37 -14.27
CA TYR A 344 -6.07 -18.49 -15.16
C TYR A 344 -5.00 -19.39 -14.54
N ASP A 345 -4.93 -20.64 -15.00
CA ASP A 345 -3.92 -21.59 -14.53
C ASP A 345 -2.50 -21.02 -14.77
N PHE A 346 -1.69 -21.04 -13.71
CA PHE A 346 -0.33 -20.52 -13.73
C PHE A 346 0.61 -21.49 -14.45
N THR A 347 1.38 -20.98 -15.41
CA THR A 347 2.51 -21.69 -16.04
C THR A 347 3.80 -20.91 -15.73
N PRO A 348 4.77 -21.48 -14.98
CA PRO A 348 5.96 -20.76 -14.50
C PRO A 348 6.77 -20.02 -15.58
N GLU A 349 6.80 -20.56 -16.80
CA GLU A 349 7.52 -19.98 -17.94
C GLU A 349 6.96 -18.63 -18.42
N THR A 350 5.72 -18.29 -18.04
CA THR A 350 5.02 -17.07 -18.52
C THR A 350 5.21 -15.83 -17.64
N PHE A 351 5.88 -15.97 -16.50
CA PHE A 351 6.05 -14.88 -15.54
C PHE A 351 7.33 -14.05 -15.78
N GLU A 352 8.36 -14.63 -16.42
CA GLU A 352 9.63 -13.96 -16.66
C GLU A 352 9.69 -13.17 -17.98
N ASP A 353 8.88 -13.57 -18.97
CA ASP A 353 8.84 -12.92 -20.29
C ASP A 353 7.48 -12.31 -20.62
N VAL A 354 7.26 -11.09 -20.12
CA VAL A 354 6.43 -10.10 -20.81
C VAL A 354 7.18 -9.62 -22.06
N THR A 355 7.44 -10.52 -23.00
CA THR A 355 7.85 -10.14 -24.36
C THR A 355 6.67 -10.40 -25.26
N PHE A 356 5.72 -9.48 -25.25
CA PHE A 356 4.81 -9.37 -26.37
C PHE A 356 5.64 -8.85 -27.55
N GLY A 357 5.60 -9.59 -28.65
CA GLY A 357 6.59 -9.54 -29.72
C GLY A 357 6.94 -8.13 -30.20
N SER A 358 8.19 -7.94 -30.60
CA SER A 358 8.62 -6.77 -31.36
C SER A 358 7.62 -6.49 -32.50
N PRO A 359 7.32 -5.21 -32.79
CA PRO A 359 6.23 -4.87 -33.69
C PRO A 359 6.46 -5.52 -35.07
N PRO A 360 5.45 -6.16 -35.67
CA PRO A 360 5.50 -6.39 -37.11
C PRO A 360 5.53 -5.01 -37.77
N ASN A 361 6.46 -4.81 -38.71
CA ASN A 361 6.54 -3.61 -39.54
C ASN A 361 5.18 -3.39 -40.23
N PHE A 362 4.32 -2.55 -39.64
CA PHE A 362 3.09 -2.11 -40.27
C PHE A 362 3.07 -0.59 -40.41
N HIS A 363 2.92 -0.18 -41.66
CA HIS A 363 2.80 1.19 -42.10
C HIS A 363 1.73 1.95 -41.29
N ARG A 364 2.09 3.19 -40.91
CA ARG A 364 1.19 4.22 -40.41
C ARG A 364 -0.15 4.18 -41.15
N GLN A 365 -1.22 3.73 -40.49
CA GLN A 365 -2.56 4.12 -40.89
C GLN A 365 -2.98 5.32 -40.04
N HIS A 366 -3.29 6.38 -40.77
CA HIS A 366 -3.74 7.66 -40.26
C HIS A 366 -5.05 7.51 -39.46
N CYS A 367 -5.04 7.87 -38.18
CA CYS A 367 -6.25 8.37 -37.52
C CYS A 367 -6.51 9.78 -38.06
N ALA A 368 -7.21 9.88 -39.19
CA ALA A 368 -7.73 11.12 -39.73
C ALA A 368 -9.27 11.05 -39.76
N GLY A 369 -9.89 12.05 -39.14
CA GLY A 369 -11.26 12.48 -39.44
C GLY A 369 -12.33 11.92 -38.50
N PHE A 370 -12.85 12.77 -37.61
CA PHE A 370 -14.26 13.19 -37.62
C PHE A 370 -14.44 14.37 -36.66
N PHE A 371 -14.08 15.56 -37.13
CA PHE A 371 -14.75 16.80 -36.72
C PHE A 371 -15.47 17.31 -37.97
N GLY A 372 -16.79 17.42 -37.90
CA GLY A 372 -17.64 17.89 -38.98
C GLY A 372 -18.99 18.34 -38.44
N CYS A 373 -19.21 19.65 -38.58
CA CYS A 373 -20.36 20.50 -38.19
C CYS A 373 -20.54 20.81 -36.70
#